data_AF-A0A346FVL5-F1
#
_entry.id   AF-A0A346FVL5-F1
#
_cell.length_a   1.000
_cell.length_b   1.000
_cell.length_c   1.000
_cell.angle_alpha   90.00
_cell.angle_beta   90.00
_cell.angle_gamma   90.00
#
_symmetry.space_group_name_H-M   'P 1'
#
loop_
_entity.id
_entity.type
_entity.pdbx_description
1 polymer ?
#
loop_
_entity_poly.entity_id
_entity_poly.type
_entity_poly.pdbx_seq_one_letter_code
_entity_poly.pdbx_strand_id
1 'polypeptide(L)'
;MSVSNDTIDYTIRGNSAAVDKVITQLAAAAGIPKSTFIRNKLEEIFQNRYDQYAASSSLVAAYDEILARELGTTVKSIPIDNFMTTPKKIAMCEILKIKDSRQLESVLINNGKYILHRARQTMFGNSNVPVLTASSLWFALFCELAGTTQEQVKEAENRIFNKFKLEGRYYEYMEDINAIRELKGIQPLPVRDNDAETKYCQVRIYKPKEYQYGAWRVEIFVSKESQPVMEEFGICYPVLKNRLLIADSALSYQTAVLNSDKEYESGFLFKNGECQLDLYSSGISEELNPTPISEVAEVLKNHINDIIIQRLG
;
A
#
# COMPACT_ATOMS: atom_id res chain seq x y z
N MET A 1 45.85 -1.54 -15.14
CA MET A 1 45.73 -2.32 -13.88
C MET A 1 44.56 -3.26 -14.07
N SER A 2 44.81 -4.57 -14.06
CA SER A 2 43.78 -5.59 -14.27
C SER A 2 42.82 -5.59 -13.09
N VAL A 3 41.55 -5.29 -13.35
CA VAL A 3 40.47 -5.57 -12.40
C VAL A 3 40.46 -7.08 -12.23
N SER A 4 40.89 -7.56 -11.06
CA SER A 4 40.72 -8.96 -10.69
C SER A 4 39.22 -9.26 -10.76
N ASN A 5 38.82 -10.21 -11.61
CA ASN A 5 37.48 -10.75 -11.55
C ASN A 5 37.31 -11.36 -10.16
N ASP A 6 36.56 -10.68 -9.30
CA ASP A 6 36.35 -11.06 -7.90
C ASP A 6 35.44 -12.30 -7.87
N THR A 7 36.02 -13.48 -8.04
CA THR A 7 35.29 -14.75 -8.07
C THR A 7 35.22 -15.36 -6.69
N ILE A 8 34.02 -15.73 -6.24
CA ILE A 8 33.78 -16.40 -4.96
C ILE A 8 33.51 -17.89 -5.22
N ASP A 9 34.31 -18.77 -4.61
CA ASP A 9 34.12 -20.21 -4.68
C ASP A 9 33.18 -20.71 -3.57
N TYR A 10 32.15 -21.47 -3.96
CA TYR A 10 31.19 -22.08 -3.03
C TYR A 10 31.38 -23.60 -2.99
N THR A 11 31.41 -24.19 -1.80
CA THR A 11 31.28 -25.64 -1.61
C THR A 11 29.86 -25.99 -1.18
N ILE A 12 29.11 -26.68 -2.03
CA ILE A 12 27.73 -27.14 -1.74
C ILE A 12 27.80 -28.57 -1.21
N ARG A 13 27.42 -28.79 0.05
CA ARG A 13 27.42 -30.11 0.71
C ARG A 13 26.00 -30.62 0.96
N GLY A 14 25.86 -31.93 1.16
CA GLY A 14 24.59 -32.56 1.55
C GLY A 14 23.63 -32.86 0.39
N ASN A 15 24.08 -32.77 -0.87
CA ASN A 15 23.28 -33.16 -2.02
C ASN A 15 23.00 -34.67 -2.00
N SER A 16 21.76 -35.08 -2.29
CA SER A 16 21.43 -36.51 -2.41
C SER A 16 22.05 -37.10 -3.68
N ALA A 17 22.39 -38.40 -3.65
CA ALA A 17 22.93 -39.10 -4.82
C ALA A 17 21.97 -39.08 -6.03
N ALA A 18 20.66 -39.06 -5.77
CA ALA A 18 19.64 -38.94 -6.82
C ALA A 18 19.72 -37.59 -7.55
N VAL A 19 19.82 -36.48 -6.80
CA VAL A 19 19.97 -35.13 -7.38
C VAL A 19 21.32 -35.02 -8.10
N ASP A 20 22.38 -35.55 -7.53
CA ASP A 20 23.72 -35.54 -8.13
C ASP A 20 23.73 -36.22 -9.52
N LYS A 21 23.06 -37.37 -9.64
CA LYS A 21 22.90 -38.11 -10.90
C LYS A 21 22.16 -37.28 -11.96
N VAL A 22 21.07 -36.62 -11.58
CA VAL A 22 20.30 -35.75 -12.48
C VAL A 22 21.16 -34.58 -12.96
N ILE A 23 21.89 -33.91 -12.07
CA ILE A 23 22.78 -32.80 -12.46
C ILE A 23 23.86 -33.30 -13.43
N THR A 24 24.47 -34.46 -13.19
CA THR A 24 25.47 -35.06 -14.10
C THR A 24 24.89 -35.27 -15.50
N GLN A 25 23.68 -35.81 -15.60
CA GLN A 25 23.02 -36.05 -16.87
C GLN A 25 22.68 -34.75 -17.60
N LEU A 26 22.15 -33.76 -16.90
CA LEU A 26 21.82 -32.45 -17.49
C LEU A 26 23.07 -31.69 -17.95
N ALA A 27 24.15 -31.72 -17.17
CA ALA A 27 25.42 -31.11 -17.54
C ALA A 27 26.03 -31.78 -18.78
N ALA A 28 26.00 -33.12 -18.85
CA ALA A 28 26.45 -33.87 -20.01
C ALA A 28 25.60 -33.57 -21.26
N ALA A 29 24.27 -33.49 -21.12
CA ALA A 29 23.37 -33.12 -22.22
C ALA A 29 23.60 -31.69 -22.71
N ALA A 30 24.00 -30.77 -21.81
CA ALA A 30 24.38 -29.40 -22.15
C ALA A 30 25.83 -29.26 -22.66
N GLY A 31 26.62 -30.33 -22.66
CA GLY A 31 28.01 -30.33 -23.14
C GLY A 31 28.97 -29.50 -22.28
N ILE A 32 28.67 -29.28 -21.00
CA ILE A 32 29.48 -28.43 -20.11
C ILE A 32 29.86 -29.14 -18.80
N PRO A 33 30.96 -28.76 -18.14
CA PRO A 33 31.33 -29.33 -16.85
C PRO A 33 30.24 -29.15 -15.79
N LYS A 34 30.11 -30.13 -14.90
CA LYS A 34 29.11 -30.12 -13.82
C LYS A 34 29.16 -28.87 -12.96
N SER A 35 30.36 -28.41 -12.60
CA SER A 35 30.57 -27.17 -11.84
C SER A 35 30.09 -25.94 -12.60
N THR A 36 30.39 -25.85 -13.90
CA THR A 36 29.91 -24.77 -14.78
C THR A 36 28.39 -24.80 -14.91
N PHE A 37 27.78 -25.98 -15.07
CA PHE A 37 26.33 -26.12 -15.13
C PHE A 37 25.66 -25.62 -13.84
N ILE A 38 26.17 -26.04 -12.67
CA ILE A 38 25.66 -25.58 -11.37
C ILE A 38 25.85 -24.08 -11.23
N ARG A 39 27.03 -23.53 -11.55
CA ARG A 39 27.29 -22.09 -11.48
C ARG A 39 26.32 -21.31 -12.35
N ASN A 40 26.14 -21.70 -13.62
CA ASN A 40 25.21 -21.04 -14.53
C ASN A 40 23.77 -21.10 -13.99
N LYS A 41 23.37 -22.21 -13.34
CA LYS A 41 22.06 -22.31 -12.68
C LYS A 41 21.94 -21.45 -11.44
N LEU A 42 22.98 -21.33 -10.63
CA LEU A 42 23.00 -20.39 -9.50
C LEU A 42 22.88 -18.95 -10.00
N GLU A 43 23.63 -18.59 -11.04
CA GLU A 43 23.54 -17.29 -11.68
C GLU A 43 22.13 -17.02 -12.24
N GLU A 44 21.48 -18.00 -12.87
CA GLU A 44 20.11 -17.91 -13.37
C GLU A 44 19.08 -17.73 -12.24
N ILE A 45 19.22 -18.48 -11.15
CA ILE A 45 18.28 -18.47 -10.01
C ILE A 45 18.43 -17.19 -9.19
N PHE A 46 19.66 -16.79 -8.90
CA PHE A 46 19.96 -15.64 -8.05
C PHE A 46 20.20 -14.35 -8.84
N GLN A 47 19.90 -14.35 -10.15
CA GLN A 47 20.05 -13.19 -11.00
C GLN A 47 19.16 -12.03 -10.52
N ASN A 48 19.77 -11.01 -9.92
CA ASN A 48 19.06 -9.76 -9.72
C ASN A 48 19.10 -8.95 -11.02
N ARG A 49 18.09 -9.16 -11.86
CA ARG A 49 17.95 -8.50 -13.17
C ARG A 49 17.92 -6.98 -13.05
N TYR A 50 17.29 -6.45 -11.99
CA TYR A 50 17.27 -5.02 -11.72
C TYR A 50 18.70 -4.50 -11.53
N ASP A 51 19.50 -5.14 -10.67
CA ASP A 51 20.85 -4.65 -10.34
C ASP A 51 21.77 -4.69 -11.55
N GLN A 52 21.69 -5.76 -12.34
CA GLN A 52 22.50 -5.91 -13.55
C GLN A 52 22.18 -4.83 -14.59
N TYR A 53 20.90 -4.57 -14.83
CA TYR A 53 20.49 -3.53 -15.77
C TYR A 53 20.84 -2.14 -15.24
N ALA A 54 20.54 -1.86 -13.97
CA ALA A 54 20.86 -0.60 -13.33
C ALA A 54 22.37 -0.30 -13.34
N ALA A 55 23.23 -1.31 -13.16
CA ALA A 55 24.68 -1.14 -13.14
C ALA A 55 25.28 -0.83 -14.52
N SER A 56 24.67 -1.32 -15.58
CA SER A 56 25.20 -1.25 -16.95
C SER A 56 24.50 -0.22 -17.85
N SER A 57 23.33 0.28 -17.44
CA SER A 57 22.49 1.15 -18.26
C SER A 57 22.87 2.64 -18.14
N SER A 58 23.45 3.19 -19.21
CA SER A 58 23.66 4.63 -19.36
C SER A 58 22.34 5.42 -19.37
N LEU A 59 21.23 4.79 -19.78
CA LEU A 59 19.91 5.39 -19.77
C LEU A 59 19.43 5.65 -18.33
N VAL A 60 19.60 4.68 -17.43
CA VAL A 60 19.27 4.84 -16.00
C VAL A 60 20.07 5.99 -15.41
N ALA A 61 21.38 6.03 -15.66
CA ALA A 61 22.24 7.12 -15.19
C ALA A 61 21.79 8.49 -15.73
N ALA A 62 21.41 8.58 -17.01
CA ALA A 62 20.90 9.81 -17.60
C ALA A 62 19.58 10.27 -16.96
N TYR A 63 18.67 9.35 -16.65
CA TYR A 63 17.42 9.69 -15.95
C TYR A 63 17.67 10.14 -14.50
N ASP A 64 18.62 9.53 -13.78
CA ASP A 64 18.99 9.97 -12.43
C ASP A 64 19.53 11.42 -12.45
N GLU A 65 20.35 11.76 -13.44
CA GLU A 65 20.87 13.14 -13.63
C GLU A 65 19.79 14.15 -14.00
N ILE A 66 18.86 13.77 -14.90
CA ILE A 66 17.69 14.61 -15.21
C ILE A 66 16.87 14.83 -13.95
N LEU A 67 16.61 13.77 -13.19
CA LEU A 67 15.82 13.85 -11.98
C LEU A 67 16.47 14.74 -10.92
N ALA A 68 17.79 14.60 -10.72
CA ALA A 68 18.53 15.42 -9.78
C ALA A 68 18.46 16.91 -10.15
N ARG A 69 18.60 17.23 -11.45
CA ARG A 69 18.47 18.59 -11.97
C ARG A 69 17.09 19.20 -11.74
N GLU A 70 16.03 18.46 -12.06
CA GLU A 70 14.63 18.89 -11.89
C GLU A 70 14.24 19.06 -10.41
N LEU A 71 14.88 18.32 -9.52
CA LEU A 71 14.69 18.42 -8.07
C LEU A 71 15.63 19.43 -7.41
N GLY A 72 16.56 20.04 -8.15
CA GLY A 72 17.56 20.97 -7.62
C GLY A 72 18.55 20.32 -6.64
N THR A 73 18.88 19.04 -6.86
CA THR A 73 19.78 18.24 -6.01
C THR A 73 20.90 17.59 -6.85
N THR A 74 21.70 16.72 -6.23
CA THR A 74 22.79 15.98 -6.89
C THR A 74 22.52 14.48 -6.91
N VAL A 75 23.20 13.75 -7.81
CA VAL A 75 23.24 12.29 -7.77
C VAL A 75 24.33 11.85 -6.80
N LYS A 76 23.99 11.01 -5.83
CA LYS A 76 24.94 10.34 -4.94
C LYS A 76 25.13 8.90 -5.40
N SER A 77 26.34 8.59 -5.84
CA SER A 77 26.70 7.23 -6.20
C SER A 77 26.73 6.33 -4.97
N ILE A 78 25.93 5.28 -4.99
CA ILE A 78 25.92 4.22 -3.98
C ILE A 78 25.86 2.85 -4.67
N PRO A 79 26.32 1.77 -4.02
CA PRO A 79 26.00 0.42 -4.45
C PRO A 79 24.50 0.23 -4.69
N ILE A 80 24.11 -0.39 -5.81
CA ILE A 80 22.71 -0.48 -6.26
C ILE A 80 21.85 -1.32 -5.29
N ASP A 81 22.47 -2.18 -4.50
CA ASP A 81 21.85 -2.94 -3.42
C ASP A 81 21.42 -2.11 -2.20
N ASN A 82 21.90 -0.86 -2.08
CA ASN A 82 21.59 -0.01 -0.94
C ASN A 82 20.29 0.78 -1.06
N PHE A 83 19.81 1.10 -2.28
CA PHE A 83 18.58 1.89 -2.45
C PHE A 83 17.33 1.12 -2.01
N MET A 84 17.26 -0.17 -2.38
CA MET A 84 16.18 -1.08 -2.04
C MET A 84 16.77 -2.48 -1.81
N THR A 85 16.19 -3.22 -0.87
CA THR A 85 16.67 -4.58 -0.59
C THR A 85 16.46 -5.51 -1.79
N THR A 86 17.40 -6.41 -2.04
CA THR A 86 17.33 -7.40 -3.13
C THR A 86 16.00 -8.16 -3.20
N PRO A 87 15.41 -8.63 -2.08
CA PRO A 87 14.09 -9.28 -2.11
C PRO A 87 12.98 -8.39 -2.68
N LYS A 88 12.99 -7.09 -2.41
CA LYS A 88 11.99 -6.15 -2.92
C LYS A 88 12.13 -5.90 -4.41
N LYS A 89 13.36 -5.81 -4.91
CA LYS A 89 13.67 -5.64 -6.33
C LYS A 89 13.23 -6.87 -7.15
N ILE A 90 13.56 -8.07 -6.65
CA ILE A 90 13.11 -9.33 -7.26
C ILE A 90 11.58 -9.41 -7.26
N ALA A 91 10.94 -9.15 -6.11
CA ALA A 91 9.48 -9.18 -6.00
C ALA A 91 8.81 -8.21 -6.98
N MET A 92 9.35 -6.99 -7.15
CA MET A 92 8.81 -6.02 -8.11
C MET A 92 8.86 -6.54 -9.55
N CYS A 93 10.00 -7.10 -9.97
CA CYS A 93 10.14 -7.70 -11.29
C CYS A 93 9.18 -8.88 -11.50
N GLU A 94 9.00 -9.74 -10.50
CA GLU A 94 8.05 -10.87 -10.56
C GLU A 94 6.59 -10.39 -10.69
N ILE A 95 6.17 -9.43 -9.86
CA ILE A 95 4.81 -8.86 -9.87
C ILE A 95 4.52 -8.23 -11.23
N LEU A 96 5.49 -7.50 -11.80
CA LEU A 96 5.38 -6.88 -13.13
C LEU A 96 5.66 -7.84 -14.28
N LYS A 97 5.95 -9.12 -13.99
CA LYS A 97 6.24 -10.17 -14.98
C LYS A 97 7.40 -9.81 -15.93
N ILE A 98 8.41 -9.12 -15.40
CA ILE A 98 9.63 -8.71 -16.10
C ILE A 98 10.61 -9.89 -16.14
N LYS A 99 10.99 -10.29 -17.34
CA LYS A 99 11.82 -11.45 -17.66
C LYS A 99 13.23 -11.07 -18.11
N ASP A 100 13.40 -9.89 -18.72
CA ASP A 100 14.68 -9.47 -19.30
C ASP A 100 14.93 -7.95 -19.21
N SER A 101 16.15 -7.54 -19.55
CA SER A 101 16.60 -6.14 -19.50
C SER A 101 15.92 -5.24 -20.53
N ARG A 102 15.44 -5.77 -21.66
CA ARG A 102 14.73 -4.95 -22.67
C ARG A 102 13.37 -4.52 -22.15
N GLN A 103 12.74 -5.36 -21.33
CA GLN A 103 11.51 -4.99 -20.63
C GLN A 103 11.76 -3.92 -19.55
N LEU A 104 12.87 -3.98 -18.82
CA LEU A 104 13.26 -2.91 -17.88
C LEU A 104 13.49 -1.58 -18.59
N GLU A 105 14.16 -1.61 -19.74
CA GLU A 105 14.36 -0.42 -20.59
C GLU A 105 13.03 0.15 -21.07
N SER A 106 12.14 -0.71 -21.59
CA SER A 106 10.79 -0.32 -22.00
C SER A 106 10.01 0.33 -20.86
N VAL A 107 10.07 -0.23 -19.65
CA VAL A 107 9.43 0.34 -18.46
C VAL A 107 9.96 1.75 -18.16
N LEU A 108 11.28 1.93 -18.18
CA LEU A 108 11.91 3.21 -17.94
C LEU A 108 11.47 4.27 -18.96
N ILE A 109 11.48 3.93 -20.25
CA ILE A 109 11.08 4.83 -21.34
C ILE A 109 9.59 5.18 -21.24
N ASN A 110 8.72 4.17 -21.10
CA ASN A 110 7.27 4.36 -21.09
C ASN A 110 6.78 5.18 -19.90
N ASN A 111 7.50 5.12 -18.77
CA ASN A 111 7.14 5.82 -17.55
C ASN A 111 7.96 7.09 -17.29
N GLY A 112 8.89 7.46 -18.18
CA GLY A 112 9.80 8.59 -18.00
C GLY A 112 9.12 9.89 -17.56
N LYS A 113 7.97 10.22 -18.16
CA LYS A 113 7.16 11.41 -17.84
C LYS A 113 6.50 11.41 -16.45
N TYR A 114 6.41 10.26 -15.79
CA TYR A 114 5.79 10.13 -14.46
C TYR A 114 6.82 10.02 -13.33
N ILE A 115 8.10 9.76 -13.65
CA ILE A 115 9.17 9.55 -12.67
C ILE A 115 9.35 10.77 -11.76
N LEU A 116 9.30 11.99 -12.32
CA LEU A 116 9.42 13.21 -11.52
C LEU A 116 8.30 13.33 -10.49
N HIS A 117 7.06 12.97 -10.85
CA HIS A 117 5.96 12.95 -9.90
C HIS A 117 6.21 11.94 -8.78
N ARG A 118 6.68 10.73 -9.11
CA ARG A 118 7.01 9.71 -8.11
C ARG A 118 8.15 10.13 -7.19
N ALA A 119 9.18 10.78 -7.73
CA ALA A 119 10.25 11.33 -6.92
C ALA A 119 9.74 12.40 -5.96
N ARG A 120 8.80 13.25 -6.40
CA ARG A 120 8.17 14.24 -5.52
C ARG A 120 7.40 13.60 -4.35
N GLN A 121 6.66 12.52 -4.59
CA GLN A 121 5.96 11.78 -3.53
C GLN A 121 6.91 11.23 -2.44
N THR A 122 8.16 10.92 -2.78
CA THR A 122 9.08 10.20 -1.89
C THR A 122 10.24 11.05 -1.37
N MET A 123 10.59 12.12 -2.07
CA MET A 123 11.77 12.94 -1.78
C MET A 123 11.42 14.36 -1.31
N PHE A 124 10.22 14.89 -1.59
CA PHE A 124 9.82 16.20 -1.05
C PHE A 124 9.44 16.07 0.43
N GLY A 125 10.03 16.94 1.25
CA GLY A 125 9.91 16.92 2.72
C GLY A 125 11.26 17.19 3.41
N ASN A 126 12.37 16.88 2.75
CA ASN A 126 13.72 17.13 3.24
C ASN A 126 14.56 17.84 2.15
N SER A 127 14.69 19.16 2.25
CA SER A 127 15.60 19.94 1.42
C SER A 127 17.04 19.44 1.64
N ASN A 128 17.64 18.79 0.63
CA ASN A 128 19.00 18.17 0.57
C ASN A 128 19.08 16.64 0.44
N VAL A 129 17.99 15.91 0.14
CA VAL A 129 18.15 14.48 -0.18
C VAL A 129 18.71 14.33 -1.61
N PRO A 130 19.88 13.69 -1.81
CA PRO A 130 20.41 13.41 -3.14
C PRO A 130 19.61 12.30 -3.83
N VAL A 131 19.54 12.33 -5.16
CA VAL A 131 19.08 11.19 -5.95
C VAL A 131 20.11 10.08 -5.84
N LEU A 132 19.69 8.89 -5.39
CA LEU A 132 20.60 7.75 -5.26
C LEU A 132 20.69 7.01 -6.61
N THR A 133 21.83 6.37 -6.89
CA THR A 133 21.99 5.58 -8.13
C THR A 133 20.85 4.57 -8.30
N ALA A 134 20.30 4.52 -9.51
CA ALA A 134 19.18 3.69 -9.95
C ALA A 134 17.79 4.07 -9.39
N SER A 135 17.65 5.22 -8.71
CA SER A 135 16.35 5.68 -8.21
C SER A 135 15.32 5.82 -9.34
N SER A 136 15.73 6.36 -10.49
CA SER A 136 14.84 6.52 -11.65
C SER A 136 14.22 5.21 -12.12
N LEU A 137 14.99 4.11 -12.15
CA LEU A 137 14.48 2.79 -12.53
C LEU A 137 13.45 2.27 -11.51
N TRP A 138 13.71 2.46 -10.22
CA TRP A 138 12.74 2.06 -9.20
C TRP A 138 11.45 2.88 -9.28
N PHE A 139 11.57 4.18 -9.50
CA PHE A 139 10.42 5.07 -9.69
C PHE A 139 9.64 4.70 -10.95
N ALA A 140 10.32 4.37 -12.05
CA ALA A 140 9.67 3.88 -13.25
C ALA A 140 8.89 2.58 -13.01
N LEU A 141 9.45 1.63 -12.24
CA LEU A 141 8.74 0.39 -11.87
C LEU A 141 7.51 0.66 -11.01
N PHE A 142 7.59 1.61 -10.07
CA PHE A 142 6.42 2.03 -9.30
C PHE A 142 5.34 2.65 -10.21
N CYS A 143 5.75 3.49 -11.16
CA CYS A 143 4.82 4.06 -12.13
C CYS A 143 4.20 2.98 -13.02
N GLU A 144 4.97 1.97 -13.45
CA GLU A 144 4.46 0.82 -14.18
C GLU A 144 3.42 0.06 -13.35
N LEU A 145 3.75 -0.25 -12.10
CA LEU A 145 2.84 -0.89 -11.14
C LEU A 145 1.52 -0.15 -11.00
N ALA A 146 1.55 1.19 -10.93
CA ALA A 146 0.32 1.98 -10.86
C ALA A 146 -0.61 1.75 -12.08
N GLY A 147 -0.05 1.40 -13.25
CA GLY A 147 -0.83 1.07 -14.46
C GLY A 147 -1.38 -0.35 -14.50
N THR A 148 -1.10 -1.19 -13.50
CA THR A 148 -1.50 -2.61 -13.48
C THR A 148 -2.87 -2.85 -12.82
N THR A 149 -3.23 -4.13 -12.65
CA THR A 149 -4.49 -4.54 -12.02
C THR A 149 -4.48 -4.36 -10.50
N GLN A 150 -5.67 -4.35 -9.88
CA GLN A 150 -5.81 -4.25 -8.43
C GLN A 150 -5.10 -5.39 -7.69
N GLU A 151 -5.09 -6.60 -8.26
CA GLU A 151 -4.43 -7.77 -7.69
C GLU A 151 -2.92 -7.58 -7.62
N GLN A 152 -2.30 -7.06 -8.69
CA GLN A 152 -0.85 -6.80 -8.72
C GLN A 152 -0.47 -5.66 -7.77
N VAL A 153 -1.28 -4.60 -7.71
CA VAL A 153 -1.09 -3.49 -6.75
C VAL A 153 -1.19 -3.99 -5.31
N LYS A 154 -2.18 -4.85 -5.01
CA LYS A 154 -2.33 -5.49 -3.69
C LYS A 154 -1.18 -6.44 -3.38
N GLU A 155 -0.67 -7.18 -4.36
CA GLU A 155 0.49 -8.05 -4.16
C GLU A 155 1.75 -7.25 -3.81
N ALA A 156 1.99 -6.15 -4.52
CA ALA A 156 3.11 -5.25 -4.26
C ALA A 156 3.01 -4.56 -2.90
N GLU A 157 1.82 -4.14 -2.49
CA GLU A 157 1.56 -3.65 -1.14
C GLU A 157 2.08 -4.65 -0.09
N ASN A 158 1.60 -5.89 -0.15
CA ASN A 158 1.90 -6.91 0.86
C ASN A 158 3.37 -7.36 0.85
N ARG A 159 4.01 -7.42 -0.33
CA ARG A 159 5.37 -7.95 -0.47
C ARG A 159 6.45 -6.88 -0.31
N ILE A 160 6.17 -5.62 -0.66
CA ILE A 160 7.20 -4.58 -0.87
C ILE A 160 6.97 -3.37 0.03
N PHE A 161 5.78 -2.76 -0.01
CA PHE A 161 5.54 -1.42 0.54
C PHE A 161 4.98 -1.44 1.97
N ASN A 162 4.14 -2.43 2.30
CA ASN A 162 3.47 -2.54 3.59
C ASN A 162 3.46 -3.97 4.14
N LYS A 163 4.65 -4.60 4.21
CA LYS A 163 4.83 -5.97 4.73
C LYS A 163 4.28 -6.17 6.15
N PHE A 164 4.31 -5.11 6.97
CA PHE A 164 3.83 -5.13 8.36
C PHE A 164 2.35 -4.78 8.51
N LYS A 165 1.63 -4.55 7.41
CA LYS A 165 0.20 -4.24 7.38
C LYS A 165 -0.20 -3.07 8.28
N LEU A 166 0.59 -2.00 8.25
CA LEU A 166 0.28 -0.75 8.96
C LEU A 166 -0.77 0.03 8.16
N GLU A 167 -1.82 0.52 8.81
CA GLU A 167 -2.95 1.15 8.12
C GLU A 167 -2.52 2.42 7.39
N GLY A 168 -1.76 3.33 8.00
CA GLY A 168 -1.34 4.58 7.36
C GLY A 168 -0.46 4.35 6.15
N ARG A 169 0.47 3.39 6.23
CA ARG A 169 1.28 3.01 5.06
C ARG A 169 0.45 2.45 3.91
N TYR A 170 -0.70 1.84 4.20
CA TYR A 170 -1.62 1.41 3.14
C TYR A 170 -2.24 2.63 2.44
N TYR A 171 -2.75 3.61 3.19
CA TYR A 171 -3.37 4.81 2.61
C TYR A 171 -2.35 5.66 1.83
N GLU A 172 -1.15 5.90 2.38
CA GLU A 172 -0.05 6.59 1.67
C GLU A 172 0.28 5.89 0.35
N TYR A 173 0.43 4.56 0.38
CA TYR A 173 0.71 3.77 -0.81
C TYR A 173 -0.41 3.87 -1.86
N MET A 174 -1.68 3.79 -1.44
CA MET A 174 -2.82 3.86 -2.36
C MET A 174 -3.01 5.27 -2.95
N GLU A 175 -2.79 6.32 -2.15
CA GLU A 175 -2.76 7.70 -2.64
C GLU A 175 -1.69 7.88 -3.70
N ASP A 176 -0.48 7.36 -3.44
CA ASP A 176 0.63 7.44 -4.38
C ASP A 176 0.34 6.72 -5.70
N ILE A 177 -0.23 5.51 -5.63
CA ILE A 177 -0.66 4.73 -6.80
C ILE A 177 -1.74 5.47 -7.58
N ASN A 178 -2.78 5.95 -6.89
CA ASN A 178 -3.92 6.59 -7.54
C ASN A 178 -3.56 7.93 -8.18
N ALA A 179 -2.66 8.71 -7.58
CA ALA A 179 -2.16 9.93 -8.21
C ALA A 179 -1.46 9.63 -9.56
N ILE A 180 -0.66 8.56 -9.65
CA ILE A 180 -0.04 8.15 -10.92
C ILE A 180 -1.10 7.62 -11.91
N ARG A 181 -2.11 6.88 -11.43
CA ARG A 181 -3.22 6.40 -12.29
C ARG A 181 -3.97 7.55 -12.93
N GLU A 182 -4.27 8.59 -12.16
CA GLU A 182 -4.91 9.81 -12.67
C GLU A 182 -4.05 10.49 -13.76
N LEU A 183 -2.73 10.61 -13.55
CA LEU A 183 -1.81 11.12 -14.58
C LEU A 183 -1.75 10.24 -15.84
N LYS A 184 -2.01 8.94 -15.69
CA LYS A 184 -2.12 7.99 -16.80
C LYS A 184 -3.50 8.00 -17.48
N GLY A 185 -4.48 8.73 -16.95
CA GLY A 185 -5.87 8.69 -17.42
C GLY A 185 -6.59 7.37 -17.09
N ILE A 186 -6.14 6.66 -16.06
CA ILE A 186 -6.69 5.39 -15.60
C ILE A 186 -7.54 5.65 -14.35
N GLN A 187 -8.69 5.00 -14.25
CA GLN A 187 -9.55 5.11 -13.07
C GLN A 187 -8.79 4.74 -11.77
N PRO A 188 -8.90 5.56 -10.70
CA PRO A 188 -8.36 5.23 -9.40
C PRO A 188 -8.86 3.88 -8.89
N LEU A 189 -7.99 3.14 -8.20
CA LEU A 189 -8.39 1.93 -7.49
C LEU A 189 -9.15 2.29 -6.21
N PRO A 190 -10.19 1.52 -5.85
CA PRO A 190 -10.89 1.71 -4.60
C PRO A 190 -9.94 1.46 -3.42
N VAL A 191 -10.14 2.25 -2.37
CA VAL A 191 -9.44 2.09 -1.10
C VAL A 191 -10.24 1.13 -0.22
N ARG A 192 -9.59 0.48 0.76
CA ARG A 192 -10.27 -0.42 1.70
C ARG A 192 -11.23 0.37 2.58
N ASP A 193 -12.45 -0.13 2.62
CA ASP A 193 -13.47 0.27 3.59
C ASP A 193 -13.37 -0.66 4.81
N ASN A 194 -13.81 -0.15 5.95
CA ASN A 194 -13.96 -0.91 7.18
C ASN A 194 -15.45 -1.11 7.43
N ASP A 195 -15.92 -2.27 7.01
CA ASP A 195 -17.34 -2.62 7.03
C ASP A 195 -17.61 -3.60 8.16
N ALA A 196 -18.71 -3.38 8.87
CA ALA A 196 -19.19 -4.27 9.92
C ALA A 196 -20.72 -4.35 9.85
N GLU A 197 -21.28 -5.56 9.92
CA GLU A 197 -22.73 -5.77 9.75
C GLU A 197 -23.34 -6.76 10.74
N THR A 198 -24.65 -6.60 10.96
CA THR A 198 -25.55 -7.52 11.67
C THR A 198 -26.82 -7.72 10.84
N LYS A 199 -27.75 -8.54 11.32
CA LYS A 199 -29.11 -8.61 10.75
C LYS A 199 -29.83 -7.24 10.76
N TYR A 200 -29.51 -6.36 11.71
CA TYR A 200 -30.28 -5.15 11.99
C TYR A 200 -29.65 -3.86 11.46
N CYS A 201 -28.33 -3.83 11.30
CA CYS A 201 -27.62 -2.65 10.82
C CYS A 201 -26.30 -3.00 10.12
N GLN A 202 -25.83 -2.07 9.29
CA GLN A 202 -24.55 -2.07 8.61
C GLN A 202 -23.84 -0.75 8.89
N VAL A 203 -22.55 -0.82 9.19
CA VAL A 203 -21.64 0.33 9.34
C VAL A 203 -20.55 0.21 8.29
N ARG A 204 -20.29 1.29 7.59
CA ARG A 204 -19.23 1.43 6.59
C ARG A 204 -18.37 2.63 6.94
N ILE A 205 -17.07 2.43 7.11
CA ILE A 205 -16.12 3.51 7.36
C ILE A 205 -15.07 3.56 6.26
N TYR A 206 -14.95 4.71 5.61
CA TYR A 206 -14.00 4.92 4.51
C TYR A 206 -13.34 6.30 4.58
N LYS A 207 -12.26 6.48 3.82
CA LYS A 207 -11.58 7.77 3.69
C LYS A 207 -11.98 8.44 2.37
N PRO A 208 -12.79 9.50 2.38
CA PRO A 208 -12.99 10.34 1.20
C PRO A 208 -11.65 10.84 0.64
N LYS A 209 -11.60 11.13 -0.67
CA LYS A 209 -10.36 11.56 -1.36
C LYS A 209 -9.80 12.86 -0.77
N GLU A 210 -10.70 13.75 -0.39
CA GLU A 210 -10.43 15.07 0.16
C GLU A 210 -10.08 15.05 1.67
N TYR A 211 -10.22 13.89 2.33
CA TYR A 211 -9.92 13.77 3.75
C TYR A 211 -8.45 13.46 3.99
N GLN A 212 -7.89 14.04 5.04
CA GLN A 212 -6.55 13.68 5.52
C GLN A 212 -6.59 12.32 6.24
N TYR A 213 -5.46 11.62 6.29
CA TYR A 213 -5.36 10.40 7.10
C TYR A 213 -5.62 10.74 8.58
N GLY A 214 -6.56 10.04 9.19
CA GLY A 214 -7.11 10.38 10.51
C GLY A 214 -8.48 11.06 10.47
N ALA A 215 -9.03 11.34 9.28
CA ALA A 215 -10.42 11.76 9.07
C ALA A 215 -11.14 10.74 8.19
N TRP A 216 -12.37 10.38 8.57
CA TRP A 216 -13.13 9.30 7.96
C TRP A 216 -14.60 9.69 7.81
N ARG A 217 -15.26 9.14 6.79
CA ARG A 217 -16.71 9.18 6.64
C ARG A 217 -17.27 7.85 7.14
N VAL A 218 -18.31 7.94 7.95
CA VAL A 218 -19.06 6.81 8.49
C VAL A 218 -20.46 6.86 7.89
N GLU A 219 -20.86 5.79 7.23
CA GLU A 219 -22.23 5.57 6.76
C GLU A 219 -22.85 4.43 7.56
N ILE A 220 -24.06 4.66 8.07
CA ILE A 220 -24.79 3.68 8.86
C ILE A 220 -26.15 3.46 8.23
N PHE A 221 -26.48 2.20 7.99
CA PHE A 221 -27.74 1.76 7.43
C PHE A 221 -28.44 0.82 8.42
N VAL A 222 -29.72 1.04 8.68
CA VAL A 222 -30.55 0.11 9.46
C VAL A 222 -31.48 -0.67 8.54
N SER A 223 -31.71 -1.94 8.88
CA SER A 223 -32.57 -2.82 8.10
C SER A 223 -34.03 -2.35 8.13
N LYS A 224 -34.83 -2.74 7.12
CA LYS A 224 -36.26 -2.40 7.05
C LYS A 224 -37.07 -2.80 8.29
N GLU A 225 -36.65 -3.88 8.98
CA GLU A 225 -37.26 -4.33 10.24
C GLU A 225 -36.97 -3.37 11.39
N SER A 226 -35.80 -2.73 11.39
CA SER A 226 -35.32 -1.83 12.46
C SER A 226 -35.73 -0.37 12.22
N GLN A 227 -35.99 0.03 10.97
CA GLN A 227 -36.36 1.41 10.61
C GLN A 227 -37.49 1.98 11.48
N PRO A 228 -38.64 1.31 11.69
CA PRO A 228 -39.75 1.88 12.45
C PRO A 228 -39.40 2.21 13.91
N VAL A 229 -38.47 1.47 14.51
CA VAL A 229 -38.06 1.71 15.91
C VAL A 229 -36.91 2.72 16.02
N MET A 230 -36.15 2.95 14.95
CA MET A 230 -34.98 3.83 14.93
C MET A 230 -35.20 5.21 14.31
N GLU A 231 -36.27 5.38 13.52
CA GLU A 231 -36.58 6.63 12.82
C GLU A 231 -36.74 7.78 13.82
N GLU A 232 -36.00 8.87 13.59
CA GLU A 232 -35.94 10.07 14.45
C GLU A 232 -35.60 9.81 15.94
N PHE A 233 -35.19 8.60 16.29
CA PHE A 233 -34.74 8.27 17.63
C PHE A 233 -33.31 8.76 17.83
N GLY A 234 -33.11 9.63 18.83
CA GLY A 234 -31.80 10.17 19.17
C GLY A 234 -30.93 9.16 19.93
N ILE A 235 -29.67 9.02 19.48
CA ILE A 235 -28.69 8.06 19.99
C ILE A 235 -27.45 8.80 20.45
N CYS A 236 -26.94 8.41 21.62
CA CYS A 236 -25.65 8.89 22.14
C CYS A 236 -24.50 8.23 21.38
N TYR A 237 -23.38 8.93 21.19
CA TYR A 237 -22.19 8.33 20.59
C TYR A 237 -21.57 7.28 21.53
N PRO A 238 -20.98 6.18 21.00
CA PRO A 238 -20.16 5.31 21.84
C PRO A 238 -18.92 6.04 22.33
N VAL A 239 -18.49 5.74 23.56
CA VAL A 239 -17.28 6.34 24.14
C VAL A 239 -16.04 5.71 23.51
N LEU A 240 -15.38 6.47 22.65
CA LEU A 240 -14.15 6.06 21.96
C LEU A 240 -13.01 7.03 22.34
N LYS A 241 -12.03 6.53 23.09
CA LYS A 241 -10.90 7.37 23.54
C LYS A 241 -10.14 7.93 22.33
N ASN A 242 -9.91 9.24 22.33
CA ASN A 242 -9.21 9.97 21.27
C ASN A 242 -9.88 9.91 19.88
N ARG A 243 -11.18 9.59 19.83
CA ARG A 243 -11.98 9.67 18.61
C ARG A 243 -13.08 10.71 18.80
N LEU A 244 -13.36 11.46 17.74
CA LEU A 244 -14.46 12.41 17.70
C LEU A 244 -15.41 12.01 16.59
N LEU A 245 -16.65 11.71 16.96
CA LEU A 245 -17.75 11.44 16.03
C LEU A 245 -18.66 12.67 15.95
N ILE A 246 -19.02 13.07 14.74
CA ILE A 246 -19.89 14.22 14.50
C ILE A 246 -20.89 13.84 13.40
N ALA A 247 -22.17 13.86 13.71
CA ALA A 247 -23.22 13.67 12.71
C ALA A 247 -23.26 14.82 11.71
N ASP A 248 -23.55 14.50 10.45
CA ASP A 248 -23.67 15.52 9.40
C ASP A 248 -24.88 16.44 9.69
N SER A 249 -24.58 17.67 10.11
CA SER A 249 -25.59 18.67 10.44
C SER A 249 -26.31 19.21 9.21
N ALA A 250 -25.67 19.22 8.04
CA ALA A 250 -26.29 19.69 6.80
C ALA A 250 -27.39 18.73 6.34
N LEU A 251 -27.22 17.43 6.60
CA LEU A 251 -28.24 16.40 6.39
C LEU A 251 -29.20 16.24 7.58
N SER A 252 -29.03 17.07 8.62
CA SER A 252 -29.87 17.09 9.82
C SER A 252 -29.89 15.74 10.55
N TYR A 253 -28.76 15.04 10.58
CA TYR A 253 -28.58 13.82 11.38
C TYR A 253 -28.19 14.12 12.84
N GLN A 254 -27.76 15.35 13.13
CA GLN A 254 -27.41 15.78 14.47
C GLN A 254 -28.66 16.08 15.31
N THR A 255 -28.68 15.63 16.55
CA THR A 255 -29.77 15.88 17.51
C THR A 255 -29.26 16.01 18.94
N ALA A 256 -30.07 16.54 19.85
CA ALA A 256 -29.77 16.56 21.28
C ALA A 256 -30.32 15.29 21.93
N VAL A 257 -29.52 14.64 22.76
CA VAL A 257 -29.87 13.40 23.47
C VAL A 257 -29.56 13.51 24.95
N LEU A 258 -30.31 12.79 25.78
CA LEU A 258 -30.06 12.70 27.22
C LEU A 258 -29.10 11.53 27.47
N ASN A 259 -27.97 11.80 28.11
CA ASN A 259 -27.02 10.77 28.51
C ASN A 259 -27.46 10.06 29.81
N SER A 260 -26.63 9.12 30.28
CA SER A 260 -26.89 8.36 31.52
C SER A 260 -27.04 9.24 32.77
N ASP A 261 -26.41 10.41 32.77
CA ASP A 261 -26.43 11.38 33.86
C ASP A 261 -27.59 12.39 33.74
N LYS A 262 -28.47 12.19 32.75
CA LYS A 262 -29.61 13.08 32.43
C LYS A 262 -29.19 14.49 32.00
N GLU A 263 -27.98 14.61 31.45
CA GLU A 263 -27.49 15.85 30.83
C GLU A 263 -27.71 15.78 29.32
N TYR A 264 -27.95 16.94 28.70
CA TYR A 264 -28.07 17.02 27.25
C TYR A 264 -26.69 17.04 26.60
N GLU A 265 -26.48 16.12 25.67
CA GLU A 265 -25.31 16.07 24.82
C GLU A 265 -25.70 15.99 23.34
N SER A 266 -24.72 16.19 22.46
CA SER A 266 -24.93 15.98 21.03
C SER A 266 -24.97 14.48 20.76
N GLY A 267 -25.97 14.05 20.01
CA GLY A 267 -26.11 12.69 19.49
C GLY A 267 -26.41 12.71 17.99
N PHE A 268 -26.87 11.57 17.50
CA PHE A 268 -27.26 11.37 16.10
C PHE A 268 -28.59 10.62 16.00
N LEU A 269 -29.24 10.71 14.84
CA LEU A 269 -30.47 9.96 14.55
C LEU A 269 -30.45 9.40 13.13
N PHE A 270 -31.41 8.51 12.87
CA PHE A 270 -31.64 7.96 11.54
C PHE A 270 -32.76 8.69 10.82
N LYS A 271 -32.60 8.86 9.50
CA LYS A 271 -33.66 9.30 8.60
C LYS A 271 -33.76 8.36 7.42
N ASN A 272 -34.95 7.87 7.13
CA ASN A 272 -35.21 6.87 6.10
C ASN A 272 -34.29 5.64 6.25
N GLY A 273 -33.93 5.29 7.48
CA GLY A 273 -33.01 4.19 7.78
C GLY A 273 -31.52 4.45 7.53
N GLU A 274 -31.11 5.69 7.31
CA GLU A 274 -29.72 6.06 7.04
C GLU A 274 -29.22 7.12 8.03
N CYS A 275 -27.91 7.11 8.30
CA CYS A 275 -27.22 8.15 9.06
C CYS A 275 -25.79 8.32 8.53
N GLN A 276 -25.29 9.55 8.52
CA GLN A 276 -23.91 9.87 8.16
C GLN A 276 -23.20 10.64 9.26
N LEU A 277 -21.98 10.21 9.57
CA LEU A 277 -21.10 10.85 10.55
C LEU A 277 -19.72 11.10 9.93
N ASP A 278 -19.04 12.12 10.42
CA ASP A 278 -17.59 12.27 10.29
C ASP A 278 -16.89 11.75 11.56
N LEU A 279 -15.78 11.05 11.36
CA LEU A 279 -14.97 10.45 12.41
C LEU A 279 -13.54 10.99 12.31
N TYR A 280 -13.04 11.57 13.40
CA TYR A 280 -11.70 12.13 13.48
C TYR A 280 -10.88 11.47 14.59
N SER A 281 -9.60 11.24 14.30
CA SER A 281 -8.57 11.11 15.33
C SER A 281 -8.36 12.43 16.04
N SER A 282 -8.37 12.41 17.37
CA SER A 282 -8.31 13.61 18.21
C SER A 282 -7.15 13.51 19.21
N GLY A 283 -6.30 14.55 19.24
CA GLY A 283 -5.22 14.70 20.21
C GLY A 283 -4.01 13.77 20.02
N ILE A 284 -4.07 12.79 19.11
CA ILE A 284 -2.98 11.87 18.77
C ILE A 284 -2.99 11.50 17.28
N SER A 285 -1.88 10.97 16.79
CA SER A 285 -1.80 10.38 15.44
C SER A 285 -2.70 9.14 15.32
N GLU A 286 -3.29 8.92 14.13
CA GLU A 286 -4.15 7.77 13.83
C GLU A 286 -3.52 6.44 14.28
N GLU A 287 -2.23 6.24 13.98
CA GLU A 287 -1.46 5.03 14.30
C GLU A 287 -1.30 4.75 15.81
N LEU A 288 -1.50 5.77 16.65
CA LEU A 288 -1.39 5.64 18.11
C LEU A 288 -2.75 5.47 18.78
N ASN A 289 -3.84 5.40 18.00
CA ASN A 289 -5.16 5.24 18.58
C ASN A 289 -5.28 3.88 19.27
N PRO A 290 -5.86 3.85 20.49
CA PRO A 290 -6.08 2.59 21.20
C PRO A 290 -7.15 1.72 20.51
N THR A 291 -8.00 2.33 19.68
CA THR A 291 -9.04 1.65 18.89
C THR A 291 -8.77 1.93 17.41
N PRO A 292 -8.18 0.97 16.66
CA PRO A 292 -7.97 1.06 15.22
C PRO A 292 -9.28 1.27 14.45
N ILE A 293 -9.24 1.81 13.24
CA ILE A 293 -10.45 2.15 12.48
C ILE A 293 -11.32 0.92 12.17
N SER A 294 -10.68 -0.23 11.97
CA SER A 294 -11.32 -1.53 11.79
C SER A 294 -12.13 -1.97 13.03
N GLU A 295 -11.68 -1.63 14.24
CA GLU A 295 -12.41 -1.89 15.48
C GLU A 295 -13.51 -0.84 15.74
N VAL A 296 -13.36 0.40 15.25
CA VAL A 296 -14.39 1.43 15.39
C VAL A 296 -15.69 1.02 14.69
N ALA A 297 -15.59 0.41 13.49
CA ALA A 297 -16.75 -0.11 12.77
C ALA A 297 -17.51 -1.15 13.61
N GLU A 298 -16.79 -2.07 14.26
CA GLU A 298 -17.35 -3.08 15.15
C GLU A 298 -18.03 -2.48 16.39
N VAL A 299 -17.40 -1.49 17.03
CA VAL A 299 -17.96 -0.80 18.20
C VAL A 299 -19.25 -0.06 17.84
N LEU A 300 -19.26 0.71 16.75
CA LEU A 300 -20.46 1.41 16.29
C LEU A 300 -21.59 0.42 15.98
N LYS A 301 -21.27 -0.64 15.23
CA LYS A 301 -22.22 -1.68 14.84
C LYS A 301 -22.84 -2.34 16.08
N ASN A 302 -22.03 -2.75 17.06
CA ASN A 302 -22.53 -3.37 18.30
C ASN A 302 -23.40 -2.39 19.11
N HIS A 303 -22.95 -1.14 19.27
CA HIS A 303 -23.69 -0.09 19.99
C HIS A 303 -25.10 0.13 19.40
N ILE A 304 -25.18 0.26 18.07
CA ILE A 304 -26.46 0.46 17.36
C ILE A 304 -27.33 -0.80 17.46
N ASN A 305 -26.74 -1.98 17.27
CA ASN A 305 -27.44 -3.25 17.34
C ASN A 305 -28.09 -3.48 18.72
N ASP A 306 -27.37 -3.17 19.81
CA ASP A 306 -27.88 -3.33 21.16
C ASP A 306 -29.09 -2.41 21.44
N ILE A 307 -29.04 -1.18 20.93
CA ILE A 307 -30.18 -0.25 20.99
C ILE A 307 -31.38 -0.77 20.21
N ILE A 308 -31.15 -1.32 19.00
CA ILE A 308 -32.24 -1.89 18.18
C ILE A 308 -32.90 -3.07 18.91
N ILE A 309 -32.11 -3.99 19.47
CA ILE A 309 -32.63 -5.16 20.19
C ILE A 309 -33.49 -4.72 21.38
N GLN A 310 -33.04 -3.71 22.15
CA GLN A 310 -33.80 -3.18 23.28
C GLN A 310 -35.13 -2.52 22.87
N ARG A 311 -35.25 -2.03 21.63
CA ARG A 311 -36.46 -1.36 21.14
C ARG A 311 -37.40 -2.29 20.38
N LEU A 312 -36.91 -3.43 19.90
CA LEU A 312 -37.72 -4.47 19.28
C LEU A 312 -38.33 -5.44 20.31
N GLY A 313 -37.69 -5.62 21.47
CA GLY A 313 -38.19 -6.41 22.60
C GLY A 313 -39.14 -5.64 23.50
#